data_AF-A0AB73HXH9-F1
#
_entry.id   AF-A0AB73HXH9-F1
#
_cell.length_a   1.000
_cell.length_b   1.000
_cell.length_c   1.000
_cell.angle_alpha   90.00
_cell.angle_beta   90.00
_cell.angle_gamma   90.00
#
_symmetry.space_group_name_H-M   'P 1'
#
loop_
_entity.id
_entity.type
_entity.pdbx_description
1 polymer ?
#
loop_
_entity_poly.entity_id
_entity_poly.type
_entity_poly.pdbx_seq_one_letter_code
_entity_poly.pdbx_strand_id
1 'polypeptide(L)'
;MNVAVMAVPLYILLILLELAYERWSGRHTYRLADAVTSIDTAVLRMLLEGPLRLLLVVPYAWLYEHARLWTLDPASPWTWLLGFVAVDFCFYWAHRSLHRYNLLWGAHQPHHSSEDFNLSTALRKGAFQTAFDWPFYLPLALLGLPLPLFLVLLGTQLVYQFWIHSQHVGRLGMLEWFMVTPSNHRVHHGQNDRYIDKNHGGVFIVWDRLFGTFADETEAVRYGVTTPVRTFDPLRLQFSWWRLLWADAVATRSWWDKLRLWWMPTGWRPADVRAGPWPKMGAEKFDCPSQAGLRWYAFAQFVAINALTLVYLASVKQAGWLLPLLLGPLILFGCVSLGWLFEGRRALWRLEAVRLALLAAFALAWGLWLAPAQWLFGLGLAGLCAASLLWLVWLAARPQMAQA
;
A
#
# COMPACT_ATOMS: atom_id res chain seq x y z
N MET A 1 -3.54 18.23 10.50
CA MET A 1 -2.91 17.73 9.25
C MET A 1 -2.72 16.22 9.38
N ASN A 2 -2.77 15.41 8.30
CA ASN A 2 -2.65 13.95 8.43
C ASN A 2 -1.22 13.58 8.86
N VAL A 3 -1.05 12.95 10.02
CA VAL A 3 0.25 12.59 10.61
C VAL A 3 1.10 11.76 9.64
N ALA A 4 0.49 10.80 8.93
CA ALA A 4 1.22 9.96 7.99
C ALA A 4 1.77 10.73 6.78
N VAL A 5 1.06 11.77 6.33
CA VAL A 5 1.54 12.65 5.24
C VAL A 5 2.69 13.51 5.72
N MET A 6 2.64 14.00 6.97
CA MET A 6 3.75 14.75 7.56
C MET A 6 5.01 13.90 7.75
N ALA A 7 4.86 12.58 7.89
CA ALA A 7 5.98 11.65 8.02
C ALA A 7 6.65 11.27 6.68
N VAL A 8 6.12 11.71 5.52
CA VAL A 8 6.69 11.36 4.21
C VAL A 8 8.19 11.73 4.06
N PRO A 9 8.66 12.92 4.48
CA PRO A 9 10.10 13.23 4.43
C PRO A 9 10.94 12.26 5.28
N LEU A 10 10.42 11.83 6.44
CA LEU A 10 11.07 10.83 7.29
C LEU A 10 11.09 9.47 6.59
N TYR A 11 10.01 9.04 5.95
CA TYR A 11 9.97 7.78 5.20
C TYR A 11 10.99 7.76 4.06
N ILE A 12 11.09 8.84 3.29
CA ILE A 12 12.08 8.99 2.22
C ILE A 12 13.49 8.90 2.80
N LEU A 13 13.79 9.64 3.87
CA LEU A 13 15.09 9.61 4.53
C LEU A 13 15.45 8.20 4.99
N LEU A 14 14.53 7.50 5.68
CA LEU A 14 14.77 6.15 6.19
C LEU A 14 14.95 5.13 5.07
N ILE A 15 14.20 5.21 3.97
CA ILE A 15 14.40 4.36 2.78
C ILE A 15 15.78 4.61 2.18
N LEU A 16 16.20 5.88 2.03
CA LEU A 16 17.53 6.21 1.51
C LEU A 16 18.65 5.70 2.42
N LEU A 17 18.48 5.78 3.73
CA LEU A 17 19.42 5.22 4.71
C LEU A 17 19.47 3.70 4.63
N GLU A 18 18.32 3.01 4.50
CA GLU A 18 18.28 1.55 4.34
C GLU A 18 18.94 1.12 3.02
N LEU A 19 18.71 1.84 1.92
CA LEU A 19 19.38 1.60 0.64
C LEU A 19 20.90 1.83 0.72
N ALA A 20 21.35 2.86 1.45
CA ALA A 20 22.77 3.11 1.68
C ALA A 20 23.40 1.99 2.51
N TYR A 21 22.72 1.54 3.57
CA TYR A 21 23.14 0.40 4.39
C TYR A 21 23.14 -0.90 3.58
N GLU A 22 22.16 -1.11 2.70
CA GLU A 22 22.10 -2.25 1.79
C GLU A 22 23.36 -2.30 0.92
N ARG A 23 23.70 -1.16 0.31
CA ARG A 23 24.86 -1.04 -0.57
C ARG A 23 26.18 -1.30 0.16
N TRP A 24 26.29 -0.83 1.41
CA TRP A 24 27.45 -1.03 2.26
C TRP A 24 27.57 -2.47 2.78
N SER A 25 26.47 -3.07 3.21
CA SER A 25 26.44 -4.44 3.79
C SER A 25 26.46 -5.55 2.74
N GLY A 26 26.12 -5.25 1.48
CA GLY A 26 25.99 -6.22 0.40
C GLY A 26 24.75 -7.12 0.48
N ARG A 27 23.82 -6.83 1.41
CA ARG A 27 22.59 -7.62 1.61
C ARG A 27 21.49 -7.13 0.68
N HIS A 28 21.34 -7.69 -0.52
CA HIS A 28 20.35 -7.21 -1.49
C HIS A 28 18.89 -7.51 -1.11
N THR A 29 18.18 -6.49 -0.60
CA THR A 29 16.80 -6.57 -0.10
C THR A 29 15.78 -5.79 -0.93
N TYR A 30 16.23 -4.93 -1.85
CA TYR A 30 15.39 -4.16 -2.76
C TYR A 30 15.50 -4.68 -4.20
N ARG A 31 14.35 -4.90 -4.84
CA ARG A 31 14.24 -4.92 -6.30
C ARG A 31 13.48 -3.68 -6.75
N LEU A 32 14.06 -2.95 -7.70
CA LEU A 32 13.54 -1.65 -8.13
C LEU A 32 12.06 -1.72 -8.51
N ALA A 33 11.67 -2.70 -9.32
CA ALA A 33 10.28 -2.86 -9.77
C ALA A 33 9.33 -3.09 -8.58
N ASP A 34 9.69 -3.97 -7.65
CA ASP A 34 8.85 -4.28 -6.48
C ASP A 34 8.74 -3.08 -5.52
N ALA A 35 9.84 -2.37 -5.28
CA ALA A 35 9.87 -1.18 -4.43
C ALA A 35 9.05 -0.02 -5.02
N VAL A 36 9.16 0.19 -6.33
CA VAL A 36 8.34 1.19 -7.05
C VAL A 36 6.86 0.82 -6.96
N THR A 37 6.49 -0.44 -7.25
CA THR A 37 5.09 -0.89 -7.11
C THR A 37 4.59 -0.69 -5.67
N SER A 38 5.42 -0.95 -4.66
CA SER A 38 5.05 -0.74 -3.26
C SER A 38 4.70 0.73 -2.99
N ILE A 39 5.53 1.67 -3.44
CA ILE A 39 5.27 3.11 -3.28
C ILE A 39 4.07 3.56 -4.12
N ASP A 40 3.92 3.07 -5.35
CA ASP A 40 2.81 3.40 -6.24
C ASP A 40 1.45 2.92 -5.70
N THR A 41 1.40 1.79 -4.98
CA THR A 41 0.17 1.40 -4.29
C THR A 41 -0.18 2.35 -3.13
N ALA A 42 0.81 2.96 -2.48
CA ALA A 42 0.59 4.03 -1.51
C ALA A 42 -0.04 5.26 -2.16
N VAL A 43 0.47 5.65 -3.34
CA VAL A 43 -0.10 6.74 -4.15
C VAL A 43 -1.54 6.42 -4.53
N LEU A 44 -1.82 5.22 -5.05
CA LEU A 44 -3.18 4.77 -5.36
C LEU A 44 -4.09 4.86 -4.13
N ARG A 45 -3.64 4.38 -2.96
CA ARG A 45 -4.40 4.52 -1.73
C ARG A 45 -4.67 5.99 -1.41
N MET A 46 -3.67 6.88 -1.46
CA MET A 46 -3.84 8.30 -1.17
C MET A 46 -4.87 8.98 -2.09
N LEU A 47 -4.90 8.61 -3.37
CA LEU A 47 -5.88 9.13 -4.34
C LEU A 47 -7.31 8.66 -4.02
N LEU A 48 -7.49 7.44 -3.52
CA LEU A 48 -8.80 6.84 -3.22
C LEU A 48 -9.25 7.02 -1.76
N GLU A 49 -8.34 7.38 -0.84
CA GLU A 49 -8.59 7.45 0.60
C GLU A 49 -9.64 8.51 0.94
N GLY A 50 -9.79 9.58 0.16
CA GLY A 50 -10.73 10.68 0.44
C GLY A 50 -12.17 10.18 0.69
N PRO A 51 -12.86 9.62 -0.32
CA PRO A 51 -14.19 9.03 -0.15
C PRO A 51 -14.23 7.90 0.87
N LEU A 52 -13.23 7.00 0.88
CA LEU A 52 -13.19 5.86 1.79
C LEU A 52 -13.10 6.28 3.25
N ARG A 53 -12.37 7.37 3.55
CA ARG A 53 -12.21 7.86 4.91
C ARG A 53 -13.48 8.51 5.45
N LEU A 54 -14.42 8.91 4.59
CA LEU A 54 -15.75 9.34 5.04
C LEU A 54 -16.54 8.18 5.67
N LEU A 55 -16.31 6.94 5.24
CA LEU A 55 -16.92 5.74 5.85
C LEU A 55 -16.50 5.56 7.31
N LEU A 56 -15.29 6.03 7.67
CA LEU A 56 -14.83 6.08 9.05
C LEU A 56 -15.32 7.34 9.77
N VAL A 57 -15.06 8.51 9.20
CA VAL A 57 -15.25 9.80 9.87
C VAL A 57 -16.72 10.10 10.16
N VAL A 58 -17.62 9.85 9.21
CA VAL A 58 -19.04 10.21 9.36
C VAL A 58 -19.72 9.37 10.45
N PRO A 59 -19.64 8.01 10.44
CA PRO A 59 -20.24 7.22 11.51
C PRO A 59 -19.57 7.45 12.87
N TYR A 60 -18.24 7.63 12.90
CA TYR A 60 -17.53 7.90 14.15
C TYR A 60 -17.98 9.22 14.76
N ALA A 61 -18.01 10.31 13.98
CA ALA A 61 -18.46 11.61 14.45
C ALA A 61 -19.92 11.56 14.94
N TRP A 62 -20.79 10.89 14.17
CA TRP A 62 -22.19 10.74 14.54
C TRP A 62 -22.37 10.00 15.86
N LEU A 63 -21.68 8.86 16.05
CA LEU A 63 -21.73 8.10 17.30
C LEU A 63 -21.13 8.89 18.47
N TYR A 64 -20.02 9.59 18.23
CA TYR A 64 -19.41 10.44 19.25
C TYR A 64 -20.37 11.53 19.71
N GLU A 65 -21.09 12.20 18.81
CA GLU A 65 -22.01 13.28 19.19
C GLU A 65 -23.32 12.81 19.83
N HIS A 66 -23.86 11.67 19.39
CA HIS A 66 -25.21 11.24 19.78
C HIS A 66 -25.26 10.06 20.75
N ALA A 67 -24.16 9.30 20.90
CA ALA A 67 -24.16 8.03 21.61
C ALA A 67 -22.94 7.78 22.50
N ARG A 68 -22.03 8.77 22.67
CA ARG A 68 -20.89 8.62 23.59
C ARG A 68 -21.37 8.46 25.04
N LEU A 69 -20.78 7.51 25.74
CA LEU A 69 -21.06 7.19 27.14
C LEU A 69 -20.30 8.12 28.09
N TRP A 70 -19.09 8.51 27.68
CA TRP A 70 -18.23 9.43 28.42
C TRP A 70 -17.72 10.54 27.51
N THR A 71 -17.15 11.58 28.09
CA THR A 71 -16.40 12.61 27.37
C THR A 71 -14.99 12.62 27.93
N LEU A 72 -14.03 12.11 27.17
CA LEU A 72 -12.64 12.05 27.61
C LEU A 72 -11.97 13.41 27.37
N ASP A 73 -11.28 13.92 28.39
CA ASP A 73 -10.58 15.21 28.31
C ASP A 73 -9.32 15.08 27.43
N PRO A 74 -9.24 15.79 26.28
CA PRO A 74 -8.06 15.75 25.42
C PRO A 74 -6.84 16.46 26.02
N ALA A 75 -6.98 17.24 27.10
CA ALA A 75 -5.86 17.83 27.83
C ALA A 75 -5.19 16.82 28.78
N SER A 76 -5.89 15.76 29.17
CA SER A 76 -5.35 14.73 30.07
C SER A 76 -4.36 13.81 29.34
N PRO A 77 -3.12 13.65 29.83
CA PRO A 77 -2.14 12.73 29.23
C PRO A 77 -2.61 11.26 29.28
N TRP A 78 -3.49 10.92 30.23
CA TRP A 78 -4.06 9.57 30.32
C TRP A 78 -5.01 9.26 29.15
N THR A 79 -5.75 10.26 28.66
CA THR A 79 -6.59 10.09 27.46
C THR A 79 -5.74 9.75 26.24
N TRP A 80 -4.55 10.37 26.11
CA TRP A 80 -3.62 10.07 25.03
C TRP A 80 -3.01 8.69 25.17
N LEU A 81 -2.49 8.34 26.35
CA LEU A 81 -1.85 7.05 26.60
C LEU A 81 -2.83 5.89 26.43
N LEU A 82 -3.95 5.93 27.15
CA LEU A 82 -4.97 4.87 27.09
C LEU A 82 -5.68 4.86 25.74
N GLY A 83 -5.90 6.03 25.14
CA GLY A 83 -6.43 6.14 23.79
C GLY A 83 -5.50 5.48 22.75
N PHE A 84 -4.18 5.65 22.87
CA PHE A 84 -3.22 5.01 21.96
C PHE A 84 -3.25 3.48 22.10
N VAL A 85 -3.26 2.98 23.34
CA VAL A 85 -3.38 1.54 23.63
C VAL A 85 -4.70 0.99 23.07
N ALA A 86 -5.81 1.72 23.24
CA ALA A 86 -7.13 1.31 22.73
C ALA A 86 -7.19 1.33 21.20
N VAL A 87 -6.57 2.32 20.54
CA VAL A 87 -6.44 2.36 19.08
C VAL A 87 -5.65 1.16 18.56
N ASP A 88 -4.53 0.82 19.19
CA ASP A 88 -3.74 -0.34 18.79
C ASP A 88 -4.48 -1.68 19.05
N PHE A 89 -5.27 -1.75 20.12
CA PHE A 89 -6.17 -2.89 20.37
C PHE A 89 -7.25 -3.04 19.29
N CYS A 90 -7.90 -1.95 18.89
CA CYS A 90 -8.84 -1.95 17.77
C CYS A 90 -8.15 -2.37 16.46
N PHE A 91 -6.93 -1.88 16.23
CA PHE A 91 -6.11 -2.28 15.09
C PHE A 91 -5.83 -3.78 15.09
N TYR A 92 -5.44 -4.38 16.23
CA TYR A 92 -5.20 -5.82 16.32
C TYR A 92 -6.40 -6.65 15.83
N TRP A 93 -7.61 -6.30 16.28
CA TRP A 93 -8.82 -7.03 15.88
C TRP A 93 -9.20 -6.78 14.42
N ALA A 94 -9.05 -5.55 13.94
CA ALA A 94 -9.25 -5.23 12.54
C ALA A 94 -8.27 -6.03 11.66
N HIS A 95 -6.99 -5.99 12.01
CA HIS A 95 -5.91 -6.64 11.27
C HIS A 95 -6.06 -8.16 11.25
N ARG A 96 -6.30 -8.78 12.42
CA ARG A 96 -6.61 -10.21 12.49
C ARG A 96 -7.82 -10.56 11.64
N SER A 97 -8.87 -9.75 11.62
CA SER A 97 -10.06 -10.00 10.80
C SER A 97 -9.76 -9.87 9.30
N LEU A 98 -8.91 -8.91 8.91
CA LEU A 98 -8.43 -8.77 7.53
C LEU A 98 -7.71 -10.02 7.04
N HIS A 99 -6.97 -10.73 7.90
CA HIS A 99 -6.33 -11.99 7.53
C HIS A 99 -7.29 -13.19 7.48
N ARG A 100 -8.37 -13.16 8.25
CA ARG A 100 -9.21 -14.34 8.51
C ARG A 100 -10.35 -14.57 7.54
N TYR A 101 -10.80 -13.56 6.81
CA TYR A 101 -11.97 -13.65 5.93
C TYR A 101 -11.62 -13.32 4.47
N ASN A 102 -12.14 -14.11 3.53
CA ASN A 102 -11.85 -14.01 2.09
C ASN A 102 -12.00 -12.59 1.52
N LEU A 103 -13.11 -11.90 1.80
CA LEU A 103 -13.37 -10.54 1.33
C LEU A 103 -12.36 -9.54 1.90
N LEU A 104 -12.12 -9.65 3.21
CA LEU A 104 -11.28 -8.72 3.96
C LEU A 104 -9.80 -8.91 3.61
N TRP A 105 -9.38 -10.15 3.40
CA TRP A 105 -8.05 -10.49 2.92
C TRP A 105 -7.79 -9.88 1.56
N GLY A 106 -8.76 -9.85 0.64
CA GLY A 106 -8.55 -9.16 -0.64
C GLY A 106 -8.22 -7.68 -0.51
N ALA A 107 -8.68 -7.00 0.55
CA ALA A 107 -8.32 -5.61 0.81
C ALA A 107 -6.94 -5.44 1.45
N HIS A 108 -6.40 -6.48 2.11
CA HIS A 108 -5.14 -6.41 2.86
C HIS A 108 -3.98 -7.17 2.20
N GLN A 109 -4.29 -8.23 1.45
CA GLN A 109 -3.37 -9.04 0.63
C GLN A 109 -2.41 -8.21 -0.21
N PRO A 110 -2.80 -7.06 -0.82
CA PRO A 110 -1.86 -6.16 -1.45
C PRO A 110 -0.63 -5.85 -0.59
N HIS A 111 -0.81 -5.65 0.72
CA HIS A 111 0.28 -5.37 1.65
C HIS A 111 1.29 -6.53 1.76
N HIS A 112 0.79 -7.76 1.80
CA HIS A 112 1.60 -8.97 1.90
C HIS A 112 2.16 -9.45 0.55
N SER A 113 1.70 -8.86 -0.56
CA SER A 113 2.01 -9.35 -1.90
C SER A 113 3.45 -9.11 -2.36
N SER A 114 4.21 -8.25 -1.68
CA SER A 114 5.64 -8.07 -1.98
C SER A 114 6.41 -9.33 -1.63
N GLU A 115 7.23 -9.78 -2.56
CA GLU A 115 8.14 -10.92 -2.36
C GLU A 115 9.49 -10.47 -1.78
N ASP A 116 9.64 -9.17 -1.52
CA ASP A 116 10.75 -8.55 -0.81
C ASP A 116 10.25 -7.92 0.49
N PHE A 117 11.13 -7.73 1.47
CA PHE A 117 10.74 -7.15 2.75
C PHE A 117 11.71 -6.06 3.17
N ASN A 118 11.28 -4.81 3.03
CA ASN A 118 12.08 -3.63 3.31
C ASN A 118 11.14 -2.44 3.57
N LEU A 119 11.69 -1.25 3.83
CA LEU A 119 10.87 -0.09 4.22
C LEU A 119 9.89 0.35 3.13
N SER A 120 10.13 0.05 1.85
CA SER A 120 9.13 0.30 0.81
C SER A 120 7.90 -0.61 0.94
N THR A 121 8.06 -1.84 1.44
CA THR A 121 6.96 -2.77 1.73
C THR A 121 5.97 -2.18 2.74
N ALA A 122 6.43 -1.34 3.68
CA ALA A 122 5.55 -0.62 4.59
C ALA A 122 4.53 0.28 3.85
N LEU A 123 4.93 0.82 2.71
CA LEU A 123 4.11 1.69 1.86
C LEU A 123 3.23 0.89 0.90
N ARG A 124 3.48 -0.41 0.72
CA ARG A 124 2.61 -1.28 -0.06
C ARG A 124 1.27 -1.44 0.64
N LYS A 125 0.28 -0.60 0.36
CA LYS A 125 -1.00 -0.59 1.09
C LYS A 125 -2.15 -1.03 0.20
N GLY A 126 -3.11 -1.71 0.82
CA GLY A 126 -4.40 -1.99 0.22
C GLY A 126 -5.21 -0.70 0.08
N ALA A 127 -5.60 -0.34 -1.14
CA ALA A 127 -6.31 0.90 -1.42
C ALA A 127 -7.72 0.91 -0.83
N PHE A 128 -8.31 -0.26 -0.60
CA PHE A 128 -9.69 -0.43 -0.13
C PHE A 128 -9.80 -0.84 1.34
N GLN A 129 -8.69 -0.96 2.07
CA GLN A 129 -8.71 -1.48 3.44
C GLN A 129 -9.62 -0.67 4.37
N THR A 130 -9.61 0.66 4.25
CA THR A 130 -10.45 1.58 5.03
C THR A 130 -11.95 1.33 4.84
N ALA A 131 -12.38 0.71 3.73
CA ALA A 131 -13.78 0.32 3.52
C ALA A 131 -14.26 -0.77 4.49
N PHE A 132 -13.33 -1.48 5.12
CA PHE A 132 -13.60 -2.68 5.90
C PHE A 132 -13.14 -2.62 7.36
N ASP A 133 -12.06 -1.90 7.66
CA ASP A 133 -11.51 -1.84 9.03
C ASP A 133 -12.16 -0.76 9.92
N TRP A 134 -12.87 0.20 9.34
CA TRP A 134 -13.50 1.30 10.08
C TRP A 134 -14.45 0.87 11.23
N PRO A 135 -15.27 -0.21 11.12
CA PRO A 135 -16.21 -0.57 12.18
C PRO A 135 -15.52 -0.92 13.51
N PHE A 136 -14.29 -1.43 13.46
CA PHE A 136 -13.52 -1.83 14.64
C PHE A 136 -13.13 -0.63 15.52
N TYR A 137 -13.16 0.59 14.98
CA TYR A 137 -12.83 1.81 15.71
C TYR A 137 -14.04 2.53 16.28
N LEU A 138 -15.28 2.18 15.88
CA LEU A 138 -16.50 2.81 16.41
C LEU A 138 -16.68 2.68 17.92
N PRO A 139 -16.26 1.58 18.58
CA PRO A 139 -16.30 1.52 20.05
C PRO A 139 -15.56 2.68 20.71
N LEU A 140 -14.49 3.22 20.11
CA LEU A 140 -13.75 4.36 20.66
C LEU A 140 -14.59 5.65 20.67
N ALA A 141 -15.47 5.82 19.68
CA ALA A 141 -16.42 6.93 19.66
C ALA A 141 -17.42 6.82 20.81
N LEU A 142 -17.95 5.62 21.04
CA LEU A 142 -18.86 5.32 22.16
C LEU A 142 -18.18 5.51 23.52
N LEU A 143 -16.89 5.18 23.62
CA LEU A 143 -16.08 5.41 24.84
C LEU A 143 -15.73 6.90 25.04
N GLY A 144 -16.05 7.77 24.09
CA GLY A 144 -15.83 9.21 24.23
C GLY A 144 -14.45 9.71 23.83
N LEU A 145 -13.72 8.98 22.98
CA LEU A 145 -12.45 9.46 22.43
C LEU A 145 -12.70 10.50 21.32
N PRO A 146 -12.30 11.77 21.48
CA PRO A 146 -12.58 12.82 20.50
C PRO A 146 -12.01 12.48 19.13
N LEU A 147 -12.79 12.68 18.06
CA LEU A 147 -12.40 12.36 16.69
C LEU A 147 -11.03 12.95 16.28
N PRO A 148 -10.71 14.24 16.54
CA PRO A 148 -9.40 14.79 16.19
C PRO A 148 -8.25 14.04 16.87
N LEU A 149 -8.42 13.67 18.14
CA LEU A 149 -7.43 12.90 18.90
C LEU A 149 -7.30 11.48 18.34
N PHE A 150 -8.42 10.79 18.11
CA PHE A 150 -8.43 9.46 17.48
C PHE A 150 -7.65 9.45 16.15
N LEU A 151 -7.89 10.42 15.26
CA LEU A 151 -7.19 10.49 13.97
C LEU A 151 -5.69 10.73 14.11
N VAL A 152 -5.26 11.49 15.12
CA VAL A 152 -3.84 11.68 15.45
C VAL A 152 -3.24 10.36 15.94
N LEU A 153 -3.88 9.70 16.90
CA LEU A 153 -3.40 8.43 17.47
C LEU A 153 -3.30 7.33 16.41
N LEU A 154 -4.32 7.17 15.56
CA LEU A 154 -4.30 6.26 14.42
C LEU A 154 -3.18 6.59 13.44
N GLY A 155 -2.95 7.88 13.18
CA GLY A 155 -1.84 8.34 12.35
C GLY A 155 -0.47 8.00 12.94
N THR A 156 -0.27 8.27 14.23
CA THR A 156 0.97 7.95 14.97
C THR A 156 1.23 6.44 14.99
N GLN A 157 0.19 5.64 15.19
CA GLN A 157 0.24 4.18 15.14
C GLN A 157 0.69 3.67 13.76
N LEU A 158 0.24 4.31 12.67
CA LEU A 158 0.71 4.02 11.32
C LEU A 158 2.17 4.43 11.08
N VAL A 159 2.62 5.56 11.65
CA VAL A 159 4.05 5.98 11.57
C VAL A 159 4.94 4.96 12.27
N TYR A 160 4.54 4.44 13.44
CA TYR A 160 5.29 3.40 14.13
C TYR A 160 5.44 2.15 13.26
N GLN A 161 4.38 1.71 12.59
CA GLN A 161 4.42 0.52 11.75
C GLN A 161 5.36 0.63 10.53
N PHE A 162 5.88 1.82 10.21
CA PHE A 162 6.79 1.98 9.07
C PHE A 162 8.13 1.25 9.29
N TRP A 163 8.83 1.55 10.40
CA TRP A 163 10.20 1.10 10.61
C TRP A 163 10.34 -0.41 10.88
N ILE A 164 9.26 -1.06 11.30
CA ILE A 164 9.23 -2.52 11.53
C ILE A 164 9.31 -3.34 10.24
N HIS A 165 9.25 -2.71 9.06
CA HIS A 165 9.46 -3.38 7.78
C HIS A 165 10.93 -3.38 7.38
N SER A 166 11.76 -4.13 8.08
CA SER A 166 13.18 -4.26 7.72
C SER A 166 13.71 -5.67 7.95
N GLN A 167 14.60 -6.11 7.06
CA GLN A 167 15.41 -7.31 7.23
C GLN A 167 16.77 -7.02 7.91
N HIS A 168 17.15 -5.75 8.01
CA HIS A 168 18.48 -5.36 8.48
C HIS A 168 18.56 -5.25 10.01
N VAL A 169 17.42 -5.05 10.67
CA VAL A 169 17.33 -5.04 12.13
C VAL A 169 17.06 -6.45 12.63
N GLY A 170 17.99 -7.01 13.40
CA GLY A 170 17.85 -8.32 14.03
C GLY A 170 16.82 -8.35 15.15
N ARG A 171 16.99 -9.29 16.09
CA ARG A 171 16.15 -9.36 17.29
C ARG A 171 16.49 -8.23 18.26
N LEU A 172 15.48 -7.70 18.94
CA LEU A 172 15.63 -6.61 19.93
C LEU A 172 15.45 -7.07 21.38
N GLY A 173 15.50 -8.38 21.62
CA GLY A 173 15.52 -8.97 22.96
C GLY A 173 14.26 -8.62 23.77
N MET A 174 14.44 -7.92 24.90
CA MET A 174 13.34 -7.63 25.83
C MET A 174 12.18 -6.85 25.19
N LEU A 175 12.45 -6.02 24.18
CA LEU A 175 11.41 -5.25 23.50
C LEU A 175 10.36 -6.15 22.82
N GLU A 176 10.74 -7.34 22.35
CA GLU A 176 9.87 -8.29 21.64
C GLU A 176 8.85 -8.97 22.55
N TRP A 177 8.93 -8.73 23.86
CA TRP A 177 7.91 -9.20 24.80
C TRP A 177 6.67 -8.31 24.80
N PHE A 178 6.82 -7.02 24.49
CA PHE A 178 5.74 -6.04 24.60
C PHE A 178 5.52 -5.17 23.36
N MET A 179 6.53 -4.97 22.51
CA MET A 179 6.41 -4.24 21.25
C MET A 179 6.56 -5.17 20.04
N VAL A 180 5.91 -4.81 18.94
CA VAL A 180 6.13 -5.41 17.63
C VAL A 180 7.45 -4.88 17.09
N THR A 181 8.42 -5.77 16.89
CA THR A 181 9.72 -5.42 16.31
C THR A 181 9.79 -5.87 14.85
N PRO A 182 10.86 -5.50 14.12
CA PRO A 182 11.11 -6.04 12.78
C PRO A 182 11.09 -7.57 12.74
N SER A 183 11.57 -8.27 13.78
CA SER A 183 11.50 -9.73 13.85
C SER A 183 10.07 -10.25 13.90
N ASN A 184 9.23 -9.67 14.75
CA ASN A 184 7.82 -10.05 14.83
C ASN A 184 7.07 -9.76 13.52
N HIS A 185 7.38 -8.63 12.88
CA HIS A 185 6.71 -8.22 11.65
C HIS A 185 7.21 -8.98 10.41
N ARG A 186 8.46 -9.43 10.39
CA ARG A 186 8.92 -10.41 9.37
C ARG A 186 8.10 -11.68 9.44
N VAL A 187 7.90 -12.25 10.63
CA VAL A 187 7.02 -13.42 10.82
C VAL A 187 5.62 -13.14 10.30
N HIS A 188 5.05 -11.98 10.64
CA HIS A 188 3.72 -11.60 10.15
C HIS A 188 3.61 -11.58 8.62
N HIS A 189 4.66 -11.11 7.92
CA HIS A 189 4.73 -11.11 6.46
C HIS A 189 5.19 -12.45 5.85
N GLY A 190 5.44 -13.47 6.68
CA GLY A 190 5.92 -14.76 6.24
C GLY A 190 4.83 -15.62 5.61
N GLN A 191 5.10 -16.19 4.44
CA GLN A 191 4.26 -17.22 3.82
C GLN A 191 4.61 -18.65 4.27
N ASN A 192 5.57 -18.83 5.17
CA ASN A 192 5.88 -20.14 5.75
C ASN A 192 4.66 -20.67 6.51
N ASP A 193 4.39 -21.97 6.44
CA ASP A 193 3.19 -22.58 7.06
C ASP A 193 3.05 -22.25 8.55
N ARG A 194 4.16 -22.18 9.29
CA ARG A 194 4.19 -21.83 10.73
C ARG A 194 3.89 -20.36 11.04
N TYR A 195 4.00 -19.47 10.04
CA TYR A 195 3.90 -18.03 10.16
C TYR A 195 2.55 -17.48 9.66
N ILE A 196 1.77 -18.30 8.95
CA ILE A 196 0.41 -17.94 8.52
C ILE A 196 -0.48 -17.58 9.71
N ASP A 197 -1.20 -16.47 9.58
CA ASP A 197 -2.12 -15.93 10.59
C ASP A 197 -1.43 -15.63 11.94
N LYS A 198 -0.16 -15.20 11.95
CA LYS A 198 0.59 -14.84 13.18
C LYS A 198 0.93 -13.35 13.28
N ASN A 199 1.13 -12.88 14.52
CA ASN A 199 1.66 -11.56 14.86
C ASN A 199 0.90 -10.37 14.25
N HIS A 200 -0.38 -10.21 14.58
CA HIS A 200 -1.28 -9.17 14.03
C HIS A 200 -1.18 -7.80 14.73
N GLY A 201 -0.43 -7.68 15.83
CA GLY A 201 -0.23 -6.42 16.54
C GLY A 201 0.37 -5.33 15.63
N GLY A 202 -0.04 -4.07 15.85
CA GLY A 202 0.54 -2.93 15.13
C GLY A 202 1.74 -2.34 15.86
N VAL A 203 1.57 -2.07 17.16
CA VAL A 203 2.61 -1.55 18.05
C VAL A 203 2.91 -2.51 19.17
N PHE A 204 1.89 -3.10 19.78
CA PHE A 204 2.06 -3.99 20.93
C PHE A 204 1.87 -5.46 20.53
N ILE A 205 2.92 -6.27 20.68
CA ILE A 205 2.86 -7.73 20.45
C ILE A 205 2.11 -8.46 21.58
N VAL A 206 1.80 -7.75 22.67
CA VAL A 206 1.06 -8.28 23.82
C VAL A 206 -0.28 -8.85 23.39
N TRP A 207 -0.98 -8.24 22.43
CA TRP A 207 -2.25 -8.74 21.93
C TRP A 207 -2.13 -10.13 21.33
N ASP A 208 -1.09 -10.39 20.54
CA ASP A 208 -0.83 -11.71 19.96
C ASP A 208 -0.54 -12.76 21.02
N ARG A 209 0.15 -12.39 22.10
CA ARG A 209 0.42 -13.28 23.23
C ARG A 209 -0.86 -13.60 24.00
N LEU A 210 -1.69 -12.58 24.26
CA LEU A 210 -2.95 -12.72 24.99
C LEU A 210 -3.99 -13.56 24.22
N PHE A 211 -4.07 -13.36 22.90
CA PHE A 211 -5.10 -14.00 22.05
C PHE A 211 -4.58 -15.18 21.22
N GLY A 212 -3.38 -15.69 21.54
CA GLY A 212 -2.84 -16.94 21.00
C GLY A 212 -2.41 -16.90 19.54
N THR A 213 -2.07 -15.73 19.00
CA THR A 213 -1.58 -15.55 17.62
C THR A 213 -0.10 -15.24 17.51
N PHE A 214 0.63 -15.24 18.64
CA PHE A 214 2.08 -15.02 18.64
C PHE A 214 2.84 -16.19 17.99
N ALA A 215 3.87 -15.86 17.22
CA ALA A 215 4.91 -16.78 16.78
C ALA A 215 6.29 -16.10 16.75
N ASP A 216 7.31 -16.83 17.19
CA ASP A 216 8.71 -16.39 17.15
C ASP A 216 9.36 -16.69 15.79
N GLU A 217 10.34 -15.88 15.38
CA GLU A 217 11.09 -15.99 14.13
C GLU A 217 12.20 -17.05 14.25
N THR A 218 11.86 -18.34 14.14
CA THR A 218 12.84 -19.43 14.35
C THR A 218 13.37 -20.06 13.06
N GLU A 219 12.88 -19.66 11.90
CA GLU A 219 13.39 -20.06 10.58
C GLU A 219 13.38 -18.87 9.62
N ALA A 220 14.19 -18.96 8.56
CA ALA A 220 14.27 -17.95 7.52
C ALA A 220 12.88 -17.69 6.90
N VAL A 221 12.47 -16.43 6.91
CA VAL A 221 11.16 -16.01 6.43
C VAL A 221 11.16 -15.95 4.90
N ARG A 222 10.14 -16.57 4.30
CA ARG A 222 9.82 -16.40 2.88
C ARG A 222 8.69 -15.38 2.77
N TYR A 223 8.86 -14.37 1.93
CA TYR A 223 7.88 -13.29 1.73
C TYR A 223 7.01 -13.51 0.50
N GLY A 224 5.95 -12.71 0.38
CA GLY A 224 4.91 -12.84 -0.62
C GLY A 224 3.67 -13.52 -0.05
N VAL A 225 2.77 -13.90 -0.94
CA VAL A 225 1.52 -14.58 -0.60
C VAL A 225 1.49 -15.99 -1.18
N THR A 226 0.71 -16.88 -0.57
CA THR A 226 0.63 -18.29 -0.99
C THR A 226 0.08 -18.48 -2.41
N THR A 227 -0.70 -17.51 -2.90
CA THR A 227 -1.23 -17.46 -4.27
C THR A 227 -0.60 -16.26 -5.01
N PRO A 228 0.26 -16.48 -6.01
CA PRO A 228 1.09 -15.44 -6.60
C PRO A 228 0.29 -14.40 -7.37
N VAL A 229 0.66 -13.13 -7.25
CA VAL A 229 0.03 -12.00 -7.96
C VAL A 229 0.63 -11.78 -9.36
N ARG A 230 1.96 -11.96 -9.50
CA ARG A 230 2.73 -11.89 -10.77
C ARG A 230 2.46 -10.63 -11.61
N THR A 231 2.44 -9.46 -10.97
CA THR A 231 2.33 -8.18 -11.67
C THR A 231 2.95 -7.04 -10.86
N PHE A 232 3.50 -6.05 -11.57
CA PHE A 232 3.96 -4.77 -11.01
C PHE A 232 2.92 -3.65 -11.21
N ASP A 233 1.78 -3.94 -11.84
CA ASP A 233 0.65 -3.02 -11.99
C ASP A 233 -0.05 -2.81 -10.64
N PRO A 234 0.06 -1.61 -10.04
CA PRO A 234 -0.45 -1.33 -8.70
C PRO A 234 -1.97 -1.44 -8.62
N LEU A 235 -2.70 -1.29 -9.73
CA LEU A 235 -4.16 -1.40 -9.76
C LEU A 235 -4.60 -2.86 -9.87
N ARG A 236 -4.04 -3.63 -10.80
CA ARG A 236 -4.35 -5.06 -10.93
C ARG A 236 -4.04 -5.83 -9.64
N LEU A 237 -2.97 -5.42 -8.96
CA LEU A 237 -2.57 -5.99 -7.69
C LEU A 237 -3.68 -5.90 -6.63
N GLN A 238 -4.40 -4.77 -6.54
CA GLN A 238 -5.50 -4.57 -5.57
C GLN A 238 -6.67 -5.55 -5.75
N PHE A 239 -6.90 -6.02 -6.98
CA PHE A 239 -8.02 -6.89 -7.31
C PHE A 239 -7.62 -8.36 -7.48
N SER A 240 -6.33 -8.69 -7.27
CA SER A 240 -5.78 -10.02 -7.59
C SER A 240 -6.50 -11.16 -6.86
N TRP A 241 -6.71 -11.01 -5.55
CA TRP A 241 -7.44 -11.96 -4.73
C TRP A 241 -8.93 -12.03 -5.04
N TRP A 242 -9.61 -10.87 -5.13
CA TRP A 242 -11.03 -10.83 -5.44
C TRP A 242 -11.37 -11.39 -6.81
N ARG A 243 -10.45 -11.29 -7.79
CA ARG A 243 -10.62 -11.92 -9.10
C ARG A 243 -10.64 -13.45 -9.02
N LEU A 244 -9.85 -14.05 -8.13
CA LEU A 244 -9.87 -15.50 -7.89
C LEU A 244 -11.16 -15.94 -7.21
N LEU A 245 -11.59 -15.21 -6.17
CA LEU A 245 -12.87 -15.45 -5.52
C LEU A 245 -14.04 -15.29 -6.50
N TRP A 246 -14.02 -14.26 -7.34
CA TRP A 246 -15.04 -14.04 -8.35
C TRP A 246 -15.10 -15.20 -9.36
N ALA A 247 -13.96 -15.71 -9.80
CA ALA A 247 -13.91 -16.87 -10.70
C ALA A 247 -14.56 -18.11 -10.06
N ASP A 248 -14.27 -18.38 -8.78
CA ASP A 248 -14.89 -19.47 -8.03
C ASP A 248 -16.40 -19.26 -7.83
N ALA A 249 -16.82 -18.02 -7.53
CA ALA A 249 -18.22 -17.64 -7.38
C ALA A 249 -19.03 -17.84 -8.67
N VAL A 250 -18.42 -17.54 -9.82
CA VAL A 250 -19.06 -17.79 -11.12
C VAL A 250 -19.12 -19.29 -11.43
N ALA A 251 -18.03 -20.02 -11.14
CA ALA A 251 -17.89 -21.43 -11.50
C ALA A 251 -18.70 -22.39 -10.62
N THR A 252 -18.94 -22.07 -9.34
CA THR A 252 -19.72 -22.95 -8.45
C THR A 252 -21.18 -23.02 -8.87
N ARG A 253 -21.77 -24.22 -8.75
CA ARG A 253 -23.18 -24.50 -9.05
C ARG A 253 -24.12 -24.08 -7.92
N SER A 254 -23.60 -23.95 -6.70
CA SER A 254 -24.37 -23.63 -5.51
C SER A 254 -24.56 -22.12 -5.36
N TRP A 255 -25.80 -21.63 -5.51
CA TRP A 255 -26.13 -20.21 -5.30
C TRP A 255 -25.74 -19.69 -3.92
N TRP A 256 -25.85 -20.53 -2.89
CA TRP A 256 -25.42 -20.16 -1.54
C TRP A 256 -23.92 -19.97 -1.47
N ASP A 257 -23.13 -20.84 -2.11
CA ASP A 257 -21.68 -20.73 -2.15
C ASP A 257 -21.20 -19.48 -2.89
N LYS A 258 -21.96 -18.99 -3.89
CA LYS A 258 -21.69 -17.69 -4.54
C LYS A 258 -21.76 -16.51 -3.58
N LEU A 259 -22.61 -16.60 -2.55
CA LEU A 259 -22.81 -15.53 -1.57
C LEU A 259 -21.92 -15.70 -0.36
N ARG A 260 -21.85 -16.90 0.23
CA ARG A 260 -21.08 -17.09 1.46
C ARG A 260 -19.57 -17.05 1.24
N LEU A 261 -19.04 -17.37 0.05
CA LEU A 261 -17.57 -17.49 -0.12
C LEU A 261 -16.80 -16.25 0.34
N TRP A 262 -17.38 -15.06 0.17
CA TRP A 262 -16.78 -13.79 0.52
C TRP A 262 -16.54 -13.65 2.04
N TRP A 263 -17.40 -14.26 2.84
CA TRP A 263 -17.36 -14.22 4.31
C TRP A 263 -16.81 -15.49 4.93
N MET A 264 -16.45 -16.48 4.12
CA MET A 264 -15.80 -17.69 4.61
C MET A 264 -14.33 -17.42 4.96
N PRO A 265 -13.70 -18.30 5.77
CA PRO A 265 -12.30 -18.15 6.13
C PRO A 265 -11.39 -18.01 4.91
N THR A 266 -10.31 -17.23 5.04
CA THR A 266 -9.35 -17.01 3.94
C THR A 266 -8.86 -18.33 3.36
N GLY A 267 -8.98 -18.48 2.04
CA GLY A 267 -8.63 -19.70 1.31
C GLY A 267 -9.73 -20.76 1.26
N TRP A 268 -10.87 -20.55 1.92
CA TRP A 268 -12.04 -21.42 1.74
C TRP A 268 -12.59 -21.27 0.33
N ARG A 269 -12.92 -22.40 -0.28
CA ARG A 269 -13.49 -22.50 -1.64
C ARG A 269 -14.64 -23.52 -1.66
N PRO A 270 -15.67 -23.32 -2.50
CA PRO A 270 -16.75 -24.29 -2.70
C PRO A 270 -16.22 -25.66 -3.13
N ALA A 271 -16.88 -26.74 -2.69
CA ALA A 271 -16.39 -28.10 -2.89
C ALA A 271 -16.30 -28.49 -4.38
N ASP A 272 -17.23 -28.00 -5.19
CA ASP A 272 -17.34 -28.31 -6.63
C ASP A 272 -16.32 -27.58 -7.52
N VAL A 273 -15.68 -26.52 -7.02
CA VAL A 273 -14.60 -25.80 -7.74
C VAL A 273 -13.21 -26.07 -7.18
N ARG A 274 -13.13 -26.64 -5.97
CA ARG A 274 -11.86 -26.89 -5.25
C ARG A 274 -10.91 -27.80 -6.04
N ALA A 275 -11.45 -28.66 -6.90
CA ALA A 275 -10.67 -29.56 -7.76
C ALA A 275 -9.77 -28.81 -8.77
N GLY A 276 -10.12 -27.59 -9.17
CA GLY A 276 -9.24 -26.71 -9.94
C GLY A 276 -8.39 -25.88 -8.98
N PRO A 277 -7.13 -26.25 -8.68
CA PRO A 277 -6.33 -25.58 -7.67
C PRO A 277 -6.01 -24.14 -8.10
N TRP A 278 -5.98 -23.22 -7.13
CA TRP A 278 -5.37 -21.92 -7.37
C TRP A 278 -3.86 -22.06 -7.63
N PRO A 279 -3.26 -21.12 -8.37
CA PRO A 279 -1.81 -21.07 -8.52
C PRO A 279 -1.13 -21.04 -7.14
N LYS A 280 -0.04 -21.79 -6.98
CA LYS A 280 0.77 -21.76 -5.75
C LYS A 280 2.05 -20.97 -5.98
N MET A 281 2.48 -20.26 -4.95
CA MET A 281 3.72 -19.50 -4.99
C MET A 281 4.92 -20.46 -5.15
N GLY A 282 5.79 -20.16 -6.10
CA GLY A 282 6.99 -20.94 -6.38
C GLY A 282 8.15 -20.61 -5.42
N ALA A 283 9.30 -21.24 -5.65
CA ALA A 283 10.55 -20.85 -4.99
C ALA A 283 11.13 -19.55 -5.57
N GLU A 284 10.93 -19.33 -6.87
CA GLU A 284 11.43 -18.16 -7.58
C GLU A 284 10.51 -16.95 -7.38
N LYS A 285 11.15 -15.80 -7.21
CA LYS A 285 10.46 -14.52 -7.16
C LYS A 285 10.02 -14.09 -8.56
N PHE A 286 8.86 -13.46 -8.68
CA PHE A 286 8.43 -12.82 -9.91
C PHE A 286 9.37 -11.67 -10.26
N ASP A 287 10.07 -11.80 -11.38
CA ASP A 287 10.93 -10.75 -11.92
C ASP A 287 10.78 -10.70 -13.44
N CYS A 288 11.01 -9.52 -14.02
CA CYS A 288 10.94 -9.27 -15.45
C CYS A 288 12.26 -8.62 -15.89
N PRO A 289 13.20 -9.41 -16.44
CA PRO A 289 14.50 -8.89 -16.85
C PRO A 289 14.35 -7.74 -17.84
N SER A 290 14.89 -6.58 -17.48
CA SER A 290 14.81 -5.35 -18.28
C SER A 290 16.18 -4.72 -18.51
N GLN A 291 16.35 -4.14 -19.69
CA GLN A 291 17.58 -3.45 -20.06
C GLN A 291 17.84 -2.27 -19.11
N ALA A 292 19.12 -2.00 -18.81
CA ALA A 292 19.49 -0.93 -17.88
C ALA A 292 18.92 0.44 -18.27
N GLY A 293 18.86 0.76 -19.57
CA GLY A 293 18.29 2.01 -20.06
C GLY A 293 16.80 2.18 -19.73
N LEU A 294 16.02 1.09 -19.82
CA LEU A 294 14.60 1.10 -19.46
C LEU A 294 14.41 1.25 -17.94
N ARG A 295 15.27 0.60 -17.14
CA ARG A 295 15.25 0.75 -15.67
C ARG A 295 15.49 2.19 -15.23
N TRP A 296 16.48 2.86 -15.84
CA TRP A 296 16.75 4.28 -15.56
C TRP A 296 15.61 5.20 -16.02
N TYR A 297 15.03 4.93 -17.18
CA TYR A 297 13.85 5.66 -17.64
C TYR A 297 12.67 5.52 -16.68
N ALA A 298 12.32 4.28 -16.32
CA ALA A 298 11.23 4.00 -15.39
C ALA A 298 11.49 4.63 -14.01
N PHE A 299 12.73 4.59 -13.51
CA PHE A 299 13.10 5.26 -12.27
C PHE A 299 12.93 6.80 -12.36
N ALA A 300 13.35 7.43 -13.46
CA ALA A 300 13.15 8.87 -13.66
C ALA A 300 11.67 9.24 -13.71
N GLN A 301 10.84 8.44 -14.40
CA GLN A 301 9.39 8.64 -14.44
C GLN A 301 8.76 8.43 -13.06
N PHE A 302 9.21 7.42 -12.30
CA PHE A 302 8.80 7.20 -10.91
C PHE A 302 9.06 8.42 -10.02
N VAL A 303 10.25 9.01 -10.10
CA VAL A 303 10.59 10.24 -9.36
C VAL A 303 9.67 11.39 -9.78
N ALA A 304 9.44 11.58 -11.08
CA ALA A 304 8.58 12.64 -11.58
C ALA A 304 7.11 12.48 -11.13
N ILE A 305 6.55 11.26 -11.20
CA ILE A 305 5.18 10.95 -10.78
C ILE A 305 5.02 11.16 -9.27
N ASN A 306 5.99 10.74 -8.46
CA ASN A 306 5.93 10.93 -7.01
C ASN A 306 6.11 12.39 -6.62
N ALA A 307 7.00 13.14 -7.27
CA ALA A 307 7.11 14.59 -7.08
C ALA A 307 5.79 15.30 -7.42
N LEU A 308 5.16 14.94 -8.55
CA LEU A 308 3.85 15.46 -8.95
C LEU A 308 2.76 15.09 -7.93
N THR A 309 2.82 13.88 -7.36
CA THR A 309 1.91 13.45 -6.29
C THR A 309 2.08 14.29 -5.03
N LEU A 310 3.30 14.61 -4.62
CA LEU A 310 3.53 15.50 -3.47
C LEU A 310 2.98 16.91 -3.70
N VAL A 311 3.19 17.45 -4.91
CA VAL A 311 2.60 18.74 -5.31
C VAL A 311 1.07 18.68 -5.28
N TYR A 312 0.48 17.59 -5.79
CA TYR A 312 -0.95 17.34 -5.71
C TYR A 312 -1.43 17.32 -4.26
N LEU A 313 -0.81 16.54 -3.37
CA LEU A 313 -1.21 16.45 -1.96
C LEU A 313 -1.07 17.77 -1.20
N ALA A 314 -0.06 18.58 -1.52
CA ALA A 314 0.15 19.90 -0.93
C ALA A 314 -0.91 20.92 -1.38
N SER A 315 -1.38 20.81 -2.63
CA SER A 315 -2.29 21.78 -3.25
C SER A 315 -3.77 21.40 -3.17
N VAL A 316 -4.10 20.11 -3.10
CA VAL A 316 -5.48 19.59 -3.27
C VAL A 316 -6.49 20.19 -2.28
N LYS A 317 -6.06 20.54 -1.06
CA LYS A 317 -6.93 21.14 -0.05
C LYS A 317 -7.37 22.57 -0.37
N GLN A 318 -6.57 23.26 -1.16
CA GLN A 318 -6.79 24.67 -1.55
C GLN A 318 -7.28 24.76 -3.00
N ALA A 319 -7.17 23.67 -3.76
CA ALA A 319 -7.56 23.62 -5.15
C ALA A 319 -9.08 23.44 -5.32
N GLY A 320 -9.62 24.00 -6.40
CA GLY A 320 -10.98 23.70 -6.85
C GLY A 320 -11.13 22.23 -7.27
N TRP A 321 -12.36 21.73 -7.28
CA TRP A 321 -12.70 20.32 -7.54
C TRP A 321 -12.18 19.77 -8.89
N LEU A 322 -11.96 20.63 -9.89
CA LEU A 322 -11.43 20.26 -11.20
C LEU A 322 -10.00 19.68 -11.15
N LEU A 323 -9.13 20.22 -10.30
CA LEU A 323 -7.73 19.76 -10.22
C LEU A 323 -7.62 18.29 -9.80
N PRO A 324 -8.24 17.84 -8.69
CA PRO A 324 -8.27 16.41 -8.34
C PRO A 324 -8.85 15.51 -9.41
N LEU A 325 -9.92 15.93 -10.10
CA LEU A 325 -10.56 15.13 -11.14
C LEU A 325 -9.68 14.94 -12.38
N LEU A 326 -8.82 15.89 -12.71
CA LEU A 326 -7.94 15.80 -13.87
C LEU A 326 -6.58 15.19 -13.52
N LEU A 327 -5.95 15.67 -12.45
CA LEU A 327 -4.58 15.28 -12.10
C LEU A 327 -4.52 13.90 -11.42
N GLY A 328 -5.52 13.54 -10.61
CA GLY A 328 -5.58 12.24 -9.94
C GLY A 328 -5.52 11.06 -10.91
N PRO A 329 -6.40 11.00 -11.94
CA PRO A 329 -6.35 9.96 -12.96
C PRO A 329 -5.04 9.94 -13.77
N LEU A 330 -4.44 11.10 -14.05
CA LEU A 330 -3.15 11.18 -14.74
C LEU A 330 -1.99 10.61 -13.91
N ILE A 331 -1.95 10.91 -12.61
CA ILE A 331 -0.99 10.32 -11.67
C ILE A 331 -1.18 8.80 -11.62
N LEU A 332 -2.42 8.33 -11.47
CA LEU A 332 -2.74 6.90 -11.45
C LEU A 332 -2.33 6.20 -12.74
N PHE A 333 -2.59 6.83 -13.90
CA PHE A 333 -2.15 6.29 -15.19
C PHE A 333 -0.62 6.19 -15.27
N GLY A 334 0.11 7.12 -14.64
CA GLY A 334 1.56 7.04 -14.43
C GLY A 334 2.00 5.81 -13.67
N CYS A 335 1.44 5.59 -12.48
CA CYS A 335 1.75 4.43 -11.65
C CYS A 335 1.47 3.10 -12.37
N VAL A 336 0.34 3.01 -13.09
CA VAL A 336 0.00 1.80 -13.88
C VAL A 336 0.95 1.61 -15.06
N SER A 337 1.27 2.68 -15.79
CA SER A 337 2.21 2.63 -16.92
C SER A 337 3.60 2.16 -16.48
N LEU A 338 4.10 2.66 -15.34
CA LEU A 338 5.36 2.22 -14.74
C LEU A 338 5.39 0.72 -14.46
N GLY A 339 4.34 0.17 -13.85
CA GLY A 339 4.21 -1.27 -13.62
C GLY A 339 4.34 -2.08 -14.91
N TRP A 340 3.67 -1.64 -15.98
CA TRP A 340 3.75 -2.31 -17.29
C TRP A 340 5.10 -2.17 -17.99
N LEU A 341 5.80 -1.05 -17.79
CA LEU A 341 7.17 -0.86 -18.27
C LEU A 341 8.13 -1.84 -17.58
N PHE A 342 8.02 -2.02 -16.26
CA PHE A 342 8.82 -3.00 -15.53
C PHE A 342 8.52 -4.44 -15.96
N GLU A 343 7.29 -4.74 -16.36
CA GLU A 343 6.94 -6.05 -16.95
C GLU A 343 7.45 -6.24 -18.40
N GLY A 344 8.12 -5.25 -18.99
CA GLY A 344 8.74 -5.37 -20.31
C GLY A 344 7.74 -5.45 -21.48
N ARG A 345 6.46 -5.12 -21.26
CA ARG A 345 5.41 -5.22 -22.27
C ARG A 345 5.52 -4.11 -23.33
N ARG A 346 6.36 -4.30 -24.34
CA ARG A 346 6.61 -3.32 -25.43
C ARG A 346 5.35 -2.78 -26.11
N ALA A 347 4.32 -3.62 -26.28
CA ALA A 347 3.04 -3.19 -26.84
C ALA A 347 2.40 -2.02 -26.07
N LEU A 348 2.73 -1.89 -24.78
CA LEU A 348 2.19 -0.88 -23.88
C LEU A 348 3.04 0.39 -23.82
N TRP A 349 4.17 0.46 -24.52
CA TRP A 349 4.99 1.69 -24.58
C TRP A 349 4.26 2.84 -25.28
N ARG A 350 3.33 2.53 -26.20
CA ARG A 350 2.44 3.53 -26.80
C ARG A 350 1.56 4.21 -25.74
N LEU A 351 1.16 3.48 -24.69
CA LEU A 351 0.38 4.05 -23.59
C LEU A 351 1.22 5.01 -22.75
N GLU A 352 2.50 4.73 -22.56
CA GLU A 352 3.42 5.68 -21.93
C GLU A 352 3.59 6.95 -22.76
N ALA A 353 3.70 6.84 -24.08
CA ALA A 353 3.72 8.02 -24.96
C ALA A 353 2.43 8.84 -24.87
N VAL A 354 1.26 8.17 -24.86
CA VAL A 354 -0.05 8.82 -24.66
C VAL A 354 -0.09 9.52 -23.30
N ARG A 355 0.37 8.86 -22.23
CA ARG A 355 0.43 9.45 -20.90
C ARG A 355 1.25 10.73 -20.89
N LEU A 356 2.44 10.71 -21.47
CA LEU A 356 3.32 11.88 -21.56
C LEU A 356 2.68 13.01 -22.36
N ALA A 357 2.00 12.69 -23.47
CA ALA A 357 1.28 13.67 -24.27
C ALA A 357 0.12 14.32 -23.49
N LEU A 358 -0.67 13.51 -22.77
CA LEU A 358 -1.76 14.00 -21.92
C LEU A 358 -1.23 14.88 -20.78
N LEU A 359 -0.14 14.48 -20.13
CA LEU A 359 0.47 15.26 -19.05
C LEU A 359 1.06 16.58 -19.58
N ALA A 360 1.69 16.57 -20.75
CA ALA A 360 2.18 17.78 -21.41
C ALA A 360 1.02 18.73 -21.77
N ALA A 361 -0.06 18.20 -22.36
CA ALA A 361 -1.24 18.98 -22.69
C ALA A 361 -1.87 19.60 -21.44
N PHE A 362 -1.99 18.83 -20.36
CA PHE A 362 -2.46 19.33 -19.07
C PHE A 362 -1.53 20.42 -18.51
N ALA A 363 -0.21 20.22 -18.57
CA ALA A 363 0.77 21.18 -18.07
C ALA A 363 0.75 22.51 -18.84
N LEU A 364 0.59 22.46 -20.17
CA LEU A 364 0.40 23.65 -21.00
C LEU A 364 -0.93 24.33 -20.69
N ALA A 365 -2.02 23.57 -20.58
CA ALA A 365 -3.31 24.13 -20.22
C ALA A 365 -3.30 24.79 -18.83
N TRP A 366 -2.55 24.20 -17.90
CA TRP A 366 -2.30 24.76 -16.58
C TRP A 366 -1.57 26.10 -16.67
N GLY A 367 -0.45 26.14 -17.38
CA GLY A 367 0.37 27.34 -17.51
C GLY A 367 -0.26 28.45 -18.34
N LEU A 368 -1.14 28.13 -19.29
CA LEU A 368 -1.73 29.12 -20.21
C LEU A 368 -3.10 29.62 -19.76
N TRP A 369 -3.91 28.76 -19.11
CA TRP A 369 -5.31 29.08 -18.81
C TRP A 369 -5.68 28.91 -17.34
N LEU A 370 -5.34 27.79 -16.70
CA LEU A 370 -5.84 27.49 -15.34
C LEU A 370 -5.11 28.27 -14.25
N ALA A 371 -3.79 28.42 -14.37
CA ALA A 371 -2.95 29.18 -13.46
C ALA A 371 -1.87 29.94 -14.24
N PRO A 372 -2.22 31.01 -14.99
CA PRO A 372 -1.28 31.74 -15.83
C PRO A 372 -0.07 32.32 -15.07
N ALA A 373 -0.23 32.62 -13.78
CA ALA A 373 0.89 33.03 -12.92
C ALA A 373 1.97 31.94 -12.75
N GLN A 374 1.65 30.68 -13.06
CA GLN A 374 2.53 29.51 -12.96
C GLN A 374 2.97 29.00 -14.34
N TRP A 375 2.94 29.85 -15.38
CA TRP A 375 3.26 29.45 -16.76
C TRP A 375 4.63 28.78 -16.94
N LEU A 376 5.66 29.26 -16.22
CA LEU A 376 7.00 28.65 -16.23
C LEU A 376 7.00 27.21 -15.71
N PHE A 377 6.20 26.93 -14.69
CA PHE A 377 6.05 25.57 -14.16
C PHE A 377 5.35 24.66 -15.18
N GLY A 378 4.27 25.16 -15.81
CA GLY A 378 3.57 24.45 -16.88
C GLY A 378 4.47 24.13 -18.07
N LEU A 379 5.27 25.10 -18.54
CA LEU A 379 6.25 24.89 -19.61
C LEU A 379 7.35 23.91 -19.20
N GLY A 380 7.88 24.01 -17.98
CA GLY A 380 8.89 23.10 -17.47
C GLY A 380 8.41 21.65 -17.43
N LEU A 381 7.19 21.42 -16.95
CA LEU A 381 6.59 20.08 -16.92
C LEU A 381 6.29 19.54 -18.32
N ALA A 382 5.82 20.39 -19.24
CA ALA A 382 5.64 20.01 -20.65
C ALA A 382 6.99 19.65 -21.31
N GLY A 383 8.05 20.41 -21.04
CA GLY A 383 9.42 20.13 -21.50
C GLY A 383 9.96 18.80 -20.96
N LEU A 384 9.72 18.50 -19.67
CA LEU A 384 10.06 17.21 -19.07
C LEU A 384 9.33 16.05 -19.77
N CYS A 385 8.06 16.23 -20.12
CA CYS A 385 7.29 15.23 -20.85
C CYS A 385 7.85 15.01 -22.26
N ALA A 386 8.23 16.08 -22.97
CA ALA A 386 8.84 15.98 -24.29
C ALA A 386 10.21 15.27 -24.24
N ALA A 387 11.07 15.61 -23.28
CA ALA A 387 12.36 14.94 -23.08
C ALA A 387 12.17 13.44 -22.76
N SER A 388 11.17 13.11 -21.93
CA SER A 388 10.80 11.73 -21.60
C SER A 388 10.31 10.96 -22.83
N LEU A 389 9.54 11.61 -23.71
CA LEU A 389 9.07 10.99 -24.94
C LEU A 389 10.22 10.70 -25.90
N LEU A 390 11.16 11.64 -26.05
CA LEU A 390 12.38 11.44 -26.84
C LEU A 390 13.23 10.29 -26.30
N TRP A 391 13.38 10.19 -24.97
CA TRP A 391 14.09 9.08 -24.34
C TRP A 391 13.38 7.74 -24.60
N LEU A 392 12.06 7.69 -24.48
CA LEU A 392 11.28 6.48 -24.77
C LEU A 392 11.42 6.05 -26.24
N VAL A 393 11.36 6.99 -27.19
CA VAL A 393 11.56 6.71 -28.62
C VAL A 393 12.97 6.19 -28.89
N TRP A 394 13.99 6.80 -28.26
CA TRP A 394 15.36 6.34 -28.37
C TRP A 394 15.56 4.92 -27.81
N LEU A 395 14.91 4.59 -26.69
CA LEU A 395 14.91 3.22 -26.15
C LEU A 395 14.20 2.25 -27.11
N ALA A 396 13.13 2.68 -27.78
CA ALA A 396 12.35 1.84 -28.67
C ALA A 396 13.11 1.52 -29.96
N ALA A 397 13.95 2.44 -30.43
CA ALA A 397 14.79 2.29 -31.61
C ALA A 397 15.99 1.34 -31.41
N ARG A 398 16.33 0.98 -30.16
CA ARG A 398 17.47 0.09 -29.90
C ARG A 398 17.10 -1.38 -30.15
N PRO A 399 17.90 -2.11 -30.96
CA PRO A 399 17.72 -3.56 -31.12
C PRO A 399 17.87 -4.24 -29.75
N GLN A 400 17.03 -5.23 -29.47
CA GLN A 400 17.21 -6.04 -28.27
C GLN A 400 18.54 -6.78 -28.40
N MET A 401 19.37 -6.75 -27.35
CA MET A 401 20.17 -7.94 -27.09
C MET A 401 19.17 -9.08 -26.96
N ALA A 402 19.22 -10.04 -27.88
CA ALA A 402 18.39 -11.24 -27.80
C ALA A 402 18.51 -11.80 -26.37
N GLN A 403 17.39 -11.94 -25.68
CA GLN A 403 17.35 -12.63 -24.40
C GLN A 403 17.72 -14.10 -24.70
N ALA A 404 18.89 -14.52 -24.22
CA ALA A 404 19.30 -15.92 -24.15
C ALA A 404 18.58 -16.61 -22.99
#